data_AF-A0A945F9N2-F1
#
_entry.id   AF-A0A945F9N2-F1
#
_cell.length_a   1.000
_cell.length_b   1.000
_cell.length_c   1.000
_cell.angle_alpha   90.00
_cell.angle_beta   90.00
_cell.angle_gamma   90.00
#
_symmetry.space_group_name_H-M   'P 1'
#
loop_
_entity.id
_entity.type
_entity.pdbx_description
1 polymer ?
#
loop_
_entity_poly.entity_id
_entity_poly.type
_entity_poly.pdbx_seq_one_letter_code
_entity_poly.pdbx_strand_id
1 'polypeptide(L)' 'MSYELPYTENAEGKFAVPCQIKLAQDCVQLGEFCESKADARHWVEEECWIFSGEGYLCERCHEQVMRNIAKLSTKKMN' A
#
# COMPACT_ATOMS: atom_id res chain seq x y z
N MET A 1 -15.49 12.41 -11.02
CA MET A 1 -14.15 12.59 -10.45
C MET A 1 -13.45 11.25 -10.57
N SER A 2 -12.47 11.11 -11.45
CA SER A 2 -11.68 9.89 -11.59
C SER A 2 -10.66 9.85 -10.45
N TYR A 3 -10.79 8.88 -9.55
CA TYR A 3 -9.81 8.62 -8.50
C TYR A 3 -8.59 7.97 -9.17
N GLU A 4 -7.64 8.78 -9.62
CA GLU A 4 -6.39 8.26 -10.18
C GLU A 4 -5.54 7.68 -9.05
N LEU A 5 -5.35 6.36 -9.09
CA LEU A 5 -4.47 5.66 -8.16
C LEU A 5 -3.01 6.11 -8.35
N PRO A 6 -2.21 6.22 -7.28
CA PRO A 6 -0.80 6.54 -7.40
C PRO A 6 -0.02 5.38 -8.02
N TYR A 7 0.89 5.70 -8.96
CA TYR A 7 1.85 4.77 -9.56
C TYR A 7 3.24 5.41 -9.59
N THR A 8 4.26 4.57 -9.56
CA THR A 8 5.66 4.94 -9.81
C THR A 8 6.09 4.36 -11.14
N GLU A 9 6.72 5.16 -11.99
CA GLU A 9 7.29 4.74 -13.27
C GLU A 9 8.82 4.67 -13.15
N ASN A 10 9.45 3.62 -13.69
CA ASN A 10 10.90 3.49 -13.74
C ASN A 10 11.48 3.97 -15.08
N ALA A 11 12.81 3.93 -15.24
CA ALA A 11 13.49 4.34 -16.47
C ALA A 11 13.15 3.47 -17.71
N GLU A 12 12.57 2.28 -17.50
CA GLU A 12 12.15 1.36 -18.56
C GLU A 12 10.68 1.59 -18.97
N GLY A 13 9.99 2.55 -18.36
CA GLY A 13 8.57 2.83 -18.62
C GLY A 13 7.60 1.85 -17.96
N LYS A 14 8.08 1.04 -17.00
CA LYS A 14 7.26 0.10 -16.23
C LYS A 14 6.64 0.79 -15.02
N PHE A 15 5.48 0.31 -14.59
CA PHE A 15 4.70 0.87 -13.49
C PHE A 15 4.71 -0.04 -12.28
N ALA A 16 4.82 0.52 -11.09
CA ALA A 16 4.63 -0.16 -9.82
C ALA A 16 3.68 0.63 -8.92
N VAL A 17 2.90 -0.07 -8.10
CA VAL A 17 2.04 0.58 -7.10
C VAL A 17 2.88 0.83 -5.83
N PRO A 18 3.01 2.08 -5.36
CA PRO A 18 3.70 2.37 -4.11
C PRO A 18 2.80 2.05 -2.90
N CYS A 19 3.40 1.58 -1.81
CA CYS A 19 2.70 1.50 -0.53
C CYS A 19 2.43 2.92 -0.02
N GLN A 20 1.17 3.23 0.30
CA GLN A 20 0.73 4.60 0.58
C GLN A 20 1.39 5.21 1.84
N ILE A 21 1.49 4.48 2.95
CA ILE A 21 1.85 5.08 4.25
C ILE A 21 3.28 4.81 4.73
N LYS A 22 3.94 3.77 4.22
CA LYS A 22 5.34 3.39 4.55
C LYS A 22 5.65 3.42 6.06
N LEU A 23 4.72 2.91 6.88
CA LEU A 23 4.75 3.02 8.33
C LEU A 23 5.54 1.90 9.01
N ALA A 24 5.45 0.68 8.48
CA ALA A 24 6.16 -0.48 9.02
C ALA A 24 7.65 -0.40 8.68
N GLN A 25 8.51 -0.87 9.59
CA GLN A 25 9.96 -0.91 9.39
C GLN A 25 10.35 -1.79 8.20
N ASP A 26 9.60 -2.86 7.97
CA ASP A 26 9.74 -3.84 6.89
C ASP A 26 8.70 -3.61 5.77
N CYS A 27 8.28 -2.36 5.56
CA CYS A 27 7.41 -2.01 4.44
C CYS A 27 8.05 -2.39 3.10
N VAL A 28 7.26 -3.03 2.23
CA VAL A 28 7.69 -3.40 0.86
C VAL A 28 7.98 -2.17 -0.02
N GLN A 29 7.48 -0.99 0.37
CA GLN A 29 7.62 0.33 -0.26
C GLN A 29 7.00 0.45 -1.67
N LEU A 30 7.28 -0.49 -2.56
CA LEU A 30 6.88 -0.55 -3.96
C LEU A 30 6.53 -1.99 -4.33
N GLY A 31 5.41 -2.18 -5.01
CA GLY A 31 5.10 -3.47 -5.65
C GLY A 31 6.00 -3.76 -6.84
N GLU A 32 5.71 -4.85 -7.55
CA GLU A 32 6.46 -5.22 -8.75
C GLU A 32 6.27 -4.19 -9.89
N PHE A 33 7.35 -3.97 -10.65
CA PHE A 33 7.30 -3.16 -11.87
C PHE A 33 6.73 -4.01 -13.02
N CYS A 34 5.55 -3.62 -13.50
CA CYS A 34 4.85 -4.28 -14.59
C CYS A 34 4.74 -3.39 -15.82
N GLU A 35 4.46 -3.98 -16.98
CA GLU A 35 4.38 -3.26 -18.27
C GLU A 35 3.22 -2.26 -18.33
N SER A 36 2.17 -2.45 -17.52
CA SER A 36 1.03 -1.55 -17.44
C SER A 36 0.59 -1.25 -16.00
N LYS A 37 -0.11 -0.13 -15.82
CA LYS A 37 -0.75 0.22 -14.54
C LYS A 37 -1.79 -0.83 -14.11
N ALA A 38 -2.47 -1.47 -15.06
CA ALA A 38 -3.46 -2.50 -14.76
C ALA A 38 -2.78 -3.76 -14.19
N ASP A 39 -1.65 -4.18 -14.78
CA ASP A 39 -0.88 -5.33 -14.30
C ASP A 39 -0.25 -5.04 -12.93
N ALA A 40 0.31 -3.85 -12.74
CA ALA A 40 0.85 -3.43 -11.44
C ALA A 40 -0.22 -3.42 -10.33
N ARG A 41 -1.46 -3.07 -10.70
CA ARG A 41 -2.61 -3.14 -9.80
C ARG A 41 -3.01 -4.58 -9.51
N HIS A 42 -3.09 -5.43 -10.54
CA HIS A 42 -3.41 -6.85 -10.36
C HIS A 42 -2.42 -7.51 -9.41
N TRP A 43 -1.12 -7.21 -9.56
CA TRP A 43 -0.08 -7.73 -8.70
C TRP A 43 -0.31 -7.40 -7.22
N VAL A 44 -0.61 -6.14 -6.88
CA VAL A 44 -0.88 -5.79 -5.47
C VAL A 44 -2.16 -6.43 -4.94
N GLU A 45 -3.13 -6.68 -5.80
CA GLU A 45 -4.36 -7.41 -5.44
C GLU A 45 -4.07 -8.90 -5.18
N GLU A 46 -3.20 -9.53 -5.97
CA GLU A 46 -2.72 -10.91 -5.75
C GLU A 46 -1.89 -11.03 -4.47
N GLU A 47 -1.02 -10.06 -4.21
CA GLU A 47 -0.23 -9.95 -2.97
C GLU A 47 -1.06 -9.49 -1.76
N CYS A 48 -2.39 -9.43 -1.90
CA CYS A 48 -3.33 -9.13 -0.83
C CYS A 48 -3.09 -7.77 -0.14
N TRP A 49 -2.60 -6.77 -0.89
CA TRP A 49 -2.49 -5.40 -0.37
C TRP A 49 -3.88 -4.82 -0.14
N ILE A 50 -4.03 -4.05 0.94
CA ILE A 50 -5.31 -3.49 1.34
C ILE A 50 -5.55 -2.15 0.63
N PHE A 51 -6.66 -2.04 -0.09
CA PHE A 51 -7.08 -0.78 -0.68
C PHE A 51 -7.78 0.11 0.36
N SER A 52 -7.24 1.30 0.59
CA SER A 52 -7.75 2.28 1.56
C SER A 52 -8.87 3.18 1.04
N GLY A 53 -9.14 3.15 -0.27
CA GLY A 53 -9.94 4.16 -0.97
C GLY A 53 -9.09 5.24 -1.66
N GLU A 54 -7.85 5.46 -1.21
CA GLU A 54 -6.92 6.45 -1.75
C GLU A 54 -5.65 5.82 -2.33
N GLY A 55 -5.36 4.58 -1.97
CA GLY A 55 -4.17 3.84 -2.42
C GLY A 55 -4.10 2.46 -1.77
N TYR A 56 -3.00 1.75 -2.03
CA TYR A 56 -2.79 0.41 -1.49
C TYR A 56 -1.78 0.42 -0.32
N LEU A 57 -2.04 -0.45 0.65
CA LEU A 57 -1.20 -0.70 1.80
C LEU A 57 -0.68 -2.14 1.73
N CYS A 58 0.65 -2.30 1.76
CA CYS A 58 1.21 -3.64 1.97
C CYS A 58 0.76 -4.20 3.33
N GLU A 59 0.73 -5.52 3.45
CA GLU A 59 0.28 -6.25 4.64
C GLU A 59 0.98 -5.73 5.93
N ARG A 60 2.30 -5.53 5.87
CA ARG A 60 3.10 -5.03 7.01
C ARG A 60 2.64 -3.68 7.51
N CYS A 61 2.35 -2.76 6.60
CA CYS A 61 1.84 -1.43 6.96
C CYS A 61 0.42 -1.52 7.52
N HIS A 62 -0.43 -2.37 6.94
CA HIS A 62 -1.77 -2.61 7.47
C HIS A 62 -1.73 -3.18 8.90
N GLU A 63 -0.90 -4.20 9.16
CA GLU A 63 -0.70 -4.75 10.51
C GLU A 63 -0.26 -3.66 11.50
N GLN A 64 0.70 -2.81 11.09
CA GLN A 64 1.21 -1.74 11.95
C GLN A 64 0.15 -0.69 12.27
N VAL A 65 -0.73 -0.36 11.31
CA VAL A 65 -1.90 0.50 11.54
C VAL A 65 -2.81 -0.13 12.58
N MET A 66 -3.16 -1.41 12.44
CA MET A 66 -4.04 -2.11 13.37
C MET A 66 -3.45 -2.19 14.79
N ARG A 67 -2.13 -2.45 14.91
CA ARG A 67 -1.42 -2.40 16.21
C ARG A 67 -1.49 -1.01 16.84
N ASN A 68 -1.32 0.05 16.05
CA ASN A 68 -1.41 1.42 16.54
C ASN A 68 -2.82 1.77 17.02
N ILE A 69 -3.86 1.35 16.26
CA ILE A 69 -5.26 1.54 16.66
C ILE A 69 -5.54 0.84 18.00
N ALA A 70 -5.10 -0.40 18.17
CA ALA A 70 -5.26 -1.15 19.43
C ALA A 70 -4.55 -0.48 20.63
N LYS A 71 -3.37 0.12 20.41
CA LYS A 71 -2.68 0.88 21.45
C LYS A 71 -3.43 2.16 21.83
N LEU A 72 -4.08 2.82 20.86
CA LEU A 72 -4.86 4.02 21.12
C LEU A 72 -6.17 3.71 21.85
N SER A 73 -6.83 2.59 21.56
CA SER A 73 -8.04 2.19 22.26
C SER A 73 -7.77 1.82 23.72
N THR A 74 -6.68 1.11 23.99
CA THR A 74 -6.26 0.79 25.38
C THR A 74 -5.85 2.03 26.16
N LYS A 75 -5.17 3.00 25.53
CA LYS A 75 -4.80 4.27 26.20
C LYS A 75 -5.99 5.12 26.61
N LYS A 76 -7.14 5.01 25.93
CA LYS A 76 -8.38 5.74 26.29
C LYS A 76 -9.15 5.12 27.46
N MET A 77 -8.85 3.88 27.85
CA MET A 77 -9.50 3.17 28.96
C MET A 77 -8.73 3.28 30.29
N ASN A 78 -7.59 3.98 30.30
CA ASN A 78 -6.72 4.16 31.47
C ASN A 78 -6.75 5.60 31.97
#